data_AF-A0A9P8EZC0-F1
#
_entry.id   AF-A0A9P8EZC0-F1
#
_cell.length_a   1.000
_cell.length_b   1.000
_cell.length_c   1.000
_cell.angle_alpha   90.00
_cell.angle_beta   90.00
_cell.angle_gamma   90.00
#
_symmetry.space_group_name_H-M   'P 1'
#
loop_
_entity.id
_entity.type
_entity.pdbx_description
1 polymer ?
#
loop_
_entity_poly.entity_id
_entity_poly.type
_entity_poly.pdbx_seq_one_letter_code
_entity_poly.pdbx_strand_id
1 'polypeptide(L)'
;PKQESHSDRKRKRFQDDGLKFGRGGKKRDMGRNAWSREQPDRRSRNDEEKKKPRPENSVLPAPFAQDEIAAEERKPKRKVAVLIGYSGTGYKGMQINTTEKTIEGDLFTAFVKAGAISKANADDPKKSALVRCARTDKGVHAAGNMISLKLIVEDPDIVQKINSHLSPQIRVWGIERTIG
;
A
#
# COMPACT_ATOMS: atom_id res chain seq x y z
N PRO A 1 62.45 -9.13 -42.92
CA PRO A 1 62.32 -8.55 -44.28
C PRO A 1 60.90 -8.74 -44.86
N LYS A 2 60.24 -7.62 -45.22
CA LYS A 2 58.99 -7.44 -46.01
C LYS A 2 57.67 -7.91 -45.33
N GLN A 3 56.75 -7.06 -44.86
CA GLN A 3 55.83 -6.04 -45.45
C GLN A 3 54.57 -6.59 -46.16
N GLU A 4 53.46 -5.85 -45.95
CA GLU A 4 52.15 -5.79 -46.65
C GLU A 4 51.05 -6.82 -46.28
N SER A 5 49.73 -6.54 -46.32
CA SER A 5 48.87 -5.34 -46.23
C SER A 5 47.39 -5.82 -46.27
N HIS A 6 46.46 -5.01 -45.74
CA HIS A 6 45.00 -4.92 -45.99
C HIS A 6 44.15 -6.13 -46.47
N SER A 7 43.01 -6.37 -45.81
CA SER A 7 41.67 -5.98 -46.34
C SER A 7 40.45 -6.58 -45.61
N ASP A 8 39.42 -5.75 -45.55
CA ASP A 8 38.03 -5.93 -45.15
C ASP A 8 37.35 -7.29 -45.37
N ARG A 9 36.55 -7.72 -44.38
CA ARG A 9 35.40 -8.62 -44.62
C ARG A 9 34.11 -8.06 -44.02
N LYS A 10 33.36 -7.32 -44.85
CA LYS A 10 31.91 -7.10 -44.72
C LYS A 10 31.18 -8.45 -44.63
N ARG A 11 30.30 -8.62 -43.64
CA ARG A 11 29.25 -9.65 -43.67
C ARG A 11 27.87 -9.00 -43.73
N LYS A 12 27.09 -9.51 -44.71
CA LYS A 12 25.81 -9.03 -45.23
C LYS A 12 24.70 -8.95 -44.17
N ARG A 13 23.85 -7.92 -44.32
CA ARG A 13 22.55 -7.79 -43.64
C ARG A 13 21.57 -8.85 -44.17
N PHE A 14 20.87 -9.53 -43.26
CA PHE A 14 19.60 -10.17 -43.56
C PHE A 14 18.47 -9.21 -43.16
N GLN A 15 17.61 -8.88 -44.11
CA GLN A 15 16.37 -8.13 -43.92
C GLN A 15 15.29 -9.13 -43.50
N ASP A 16 14.67 -8.89 -42.35
CA ASP A 16 13.50 -9.63 -41.88
C ASP A 16 12.26 -8.76 -42.12
N ASP A 17 11.41 -9.24 -43.03
CA ASP A 17 10.17 -8.63 -43.45
C ASP A 17 9.03 -8.94 -42.47
N GLY A 18 8.56 -7.89 -41.79
CA GLY A 18 7.14 -7.59 -41.60
C GLY A 18 6.22 -8.62 -40.93
N LEU A 19 5.94 -8.41 -39.63
CA LEU A 19 4.63 -8.71 -39.04
C LEU A 19 4.07 -7.46 -38.35
N LYS A 20 3.02 -6.88 -38.95
CA LYS A 20 2.25 -5.73 -38.43
C LYS A 20 1.17 -6.23 -37.48
N PHE A 21 1.28 -5.91 -36.19
CA PHE A 21 0.16 -5.92 -35.25
C PHE A 21 0.15 -4.66 -34.37
N GLY A 22 -1.01 -4.00 -34.30
CA GLY A 22 -1.42 -3.13 -33.18
C GLY A 22 -1.00 -1.66 -33.23
N ARG A 23 -1.98 -0.78 -33.50
CA ARG A 23 -1.89 0.67 -33.22
C ARG A 23 -1.74 0.90 -31.71
N GLY A 24 -0.56 1.31 -31.27
CA GLY A 24 -0.28 1.83 -29.94
C GLY A 24 1.05 2.58 -29.98
N GLY A 25 0.99 3.92 -29.86
CA GLY A 25 2.13 4.82 -30.09
C GLY A 25 3.40 4.39 -29.35
N LYS A 26 4.46 4.10 -30.10
CA LYS A 26 5.82 3.84 -29.58
C LYS A 26 6.38 5.11 -28.93
N LYS A 27 6.14 5.31 -27.62
CA LYS A 27 7.08 6.07 -26.76
C LYS A 27 8.25 5.16 -26.35
N ARG A 28 8.99 4.61 -27.34
CA ARG A 28 10.00 3.56 -27.07
C ARG A 28 11.46 4.02 -27.08
N ASP A 29 11.74 5.31 -27.14
CA ASP A 29 13.14 5.80 -27.07
C ASP A 29 13.28 7.14 -26.33
N MET A 30 12.66 7.26 -25.16
CA MET A 30 13.01 8.35 -24.26
C MET A 30 14.18 7.90 -23.38
N GLY A 31 15.35 8.56 -23.55
CA GLY A 31 16.49 8.35 -22.66
C GLY A 31 16.09 8.59 -21.20
N ARG A 32 16.74 7.88 -20.28
CA ARG A 32 16.43 7.89 -18.83
C ARG A 32 16.22 9.30 -18.25
N ASN A 33 16.98 10.28 -18.73
CA ASN A 33 16.88 11.68 -18.31
C ASN A 33 15.61 12.40 -18.79
N ALA A 34 15.12 12.10 -19.99
CA ALA A 34 13.86 12.65 -20.51
C ALA A 34 12.66 12.05 -19.79
N TRP A 35 12.71 10.74 -19.50
CA TRP A 35 11.67 10.06 -18.72
C TRP A 35 11.54 10.60 -17.29
N SER A 36 12.67 10.94 -16.65
CA SER A 36 12.69 11.51 -15.30
C SER A 36 12.06 12.91 -15.23
N ARG A 37 12.23 13.73 -16.29
CA ARG A 37 11.69 15.09 -16.37
C ARG A 37 10.17 15.16 -16.62
N GLU A 38 9.60 14.13 -17.25
CA GLU A 38 8.15 14.04 -17.48
C GLU A 38 7.38 13.48 -16.27
N GLN A 39 8.06 12.89 -15.28
CA GLN A 39 7.38 12.33 -14.11
C GLN A 39 6.94 13.47 -13.18
N PRO A 40 5.65 13.52 -12.79
CA PRO A 40 5.20 14.49 -11.80
C PRO A 40 5.96 14.28 -10.48
N ASP A 41 6.27 15.38 -9.80
CA ASP A 41 6.88 15.33 -8.47
C ASP A 41 5.97 14.53 -7.50
N ARG A 42 6.56 13.92 -6.48
CA ARG A 42 5.87 13.05 -5.51
C ARG A 42 4.66 13.73 -4.87
N ARG A 43 4.76 15.04 -4.60
CA ARG A 43 3.64 15.85 -4.08
C ARG A 43 2.49 15.92 -5.08
N SER A 44 2.79 16.30 -6.32
CA SER A 44 1.79 16.40 -7.40
C SER A 44 1.09 15.07 -7.64
N ARG A 45 1.83 13.95 -7.65
CA ARG A 45 1.24 12.61 -7.78
C ARG A 45 0.31 12.25 -6.61
N ASN A 46 0.68 12.58 -5.38
CA ASN A 46 -0.18 12.36 -4.21
C ASN A 46 -1.46 13.22 -4.25
N ASP A 47 -1.37 14.47 -4.71
CA ASP A 47 -2.52 15.36 -4.80
C ASP A 47 -3.49 14.92 -5.91
N GLU A 48 -2.97 14.41 -7.03
CA GLU A 48 -3.81 13.76 -8.05
C GLU A 48 -4.50 12.51 -7.54
N GLU A 49 -3.81 11.67 -6.74
CA GLU A 49 -4.41 10.48 -6.14
C GLU A 49 -5.53 10.82 -5.15
N LYS A 50 -5.38 11.90 -4.37
CA LYS A 50 -6.44 12.42 -3.48
C LYS A 50 -7.67 12.93 -4.22
N LYS A 51 -7.50 13.47 -5.44
CA LYS A 51 -8.60 13.99 -6.26
C LYS A 51 -9.41 12.87 -6.93
N LYS A 52 -8.91 11.63 -6.95
CA LYS A 52 -9.67 10.52 -7.52
C LYS A 52 -10.89 10.22 -6.65
N PRO A 53 -12.10 10.20 -7.23
CA PRO A 53 -13.30 9.87 -6.49
C PRO A 53 -13.18 8.45 -5.95
N ARG A 54 -13.58 8.26 -4.68
CA ARG A 54 -13.72 6.91 -4.13
C ARG A 54 -14.86 6.20 -4.86
N PRO A 55 -14.72 4.89 -5.14
CA PRO A 55 -15.84 4.12 -5.64
C PRO A 55 -16.98 4.17 -4.61
N GLU A 56 -18.21 4.31 -5.11
CA GLU A 56 -19.43 4.48 -4.29
C GLU A 56 -19.60 3.35 -3.25
N ASN A 57 -19.14 2.15 -3.57
CA ASN A 57 -19.18 0.96 -2.71
C ASN A 57 -17.90 0.75 -1.89
N SER A 58 -17.23 1.82 -1.44
CA SER A 58 -15.99 1.66 -0.68
C SER A 58 -16.23 1.08 0.71
N VAL A 59 -15.52 -0.01 1.04
CA VAL A 59 -15.57 -0.67 2.36
C VAL A 59 -14.72 0.06 3.41
N LEU A 60 -13.83 0.97 2.97
CA LEU A 60 -12.99 1.76 3.86
C LEU A 60 -13.76 2.89 4.56
N PRO A 61 -13.36 3.29 5.78
CA PRO A 61 -14.02 4.37 6.50
C PRO A 61 -14.03 5.67 5.69
N ALA A 62 -15.18 6.34 5.72
CA ALA A 62 -15.37 7.65 5.11
C ALA A 62 -14.45 8.68 5.79
N PRO A 63 -13.98 9.71 5.05
CA PRO A 63 -13.24 10.80 5.67
C PRO A 63 -14.13 11.52 6.69
N PHE A 64 -13.59 11.79 7.87
CA PHE A 64 -14.26 12.59 8.90
C PHE A 64 -14.36 14.05 8.45
N ALA A 65 -15.35 14.78 8.97
CA ALA A 65 -15.48 16.22 8.73
C ALA A 65 -14.23 16.97 9.22
N GLN A 66 -13.86 18.05 8.53
CA GLN A 66 -12.67 18.85 8.87
C GLN A 66 -12.70 19.40 10.29
N ASP A 67 -13.89 19.78 10.78
CA ASP A 67 -14.08 20.28 12.14
C ASP A 67 -13.80 19.20 13.19
N GLU A 68 -14.22 17.95 12.93
CA GLU A 68 -13.90 16.82 13.82
C GLU A 68 -12.42 16.47 13.83
N ILE A 69 -11.74 16.65 12.70
CA ILE A 69 -10.30 16.42 12.59
C ILE A 69 -9.53 17.53 13.32
N ALA A 70 -10.00 18.77 13.24
CA ALA A 70 -9.38 19.93 13.89
C ALA A 70 -9.58 19.91 15.42
N ALA A 71 -10.73 19.40 15.87
CA ALA A 71 -11.04 19.24 17.29
C ALA A 71 -10.24 18.10 17.97
N GLU A 72 -9.69 17.17 17.20
CA GLU A 72 -8.93 16.04 17.74
C GLU A 72 -7.52 16.47 18.17
N GLU A 73 -7.19 16.25 19.45
CA GLU A 73 -5.87 16.54 19.99
C GLU A 73 -4.79 15.63 19.35
N ARG A 74 -3.68 16.24 18.93
CA ARG A 74 -2.57 15.52 18.29
C ARG A 74 -1.73 14.77 19.31
N LYS A 75 -1.96 13.46 19.42
CA LYS A 75 -1.15 12.55 20.24
C LYS A 75 0.08 12.02 19.48
N PRO A 76 1.19 11.70 20.18
CA PRO A 76 2.40 11.18 19.56
C PRO A 76 2.17 9.79 18.99
N LYS A 77 2.50 9.63 17.70
CA LYS A 77 2.44 8.34 16.99
C LYS A 77 3.77 7.60 17.14
N ARG A 78 3.73 6.33 17.50
CA ARG A 78 4.90 5.45 17.62
C ARG A 78 4.82 4.34 16.59
N LYS A 79 5.98 3.92 16.05
CA LYS A 79 6.05 2.76 15.17
C LYS A 79 5.94 1.50 16.00
N VAL A 80 5.01 0.62 15.65
CA VAL A 80 4.72 -0.61 16.40
C VAL A 80 4.66 -1.82 15.48
N ALA A 81 4.95 -2.98 16.06
CA ALA A 81 4.63 -4.29 15.51
C ALA A 81 3.37 -4.82 16.20
N VAL A 82 2.44 -5.37 15.41
CA VAL A 82 1.17 -5.89 15.90
C VAL A 82 1.06 -7.35 15.47
N LEU A 83 0.91 -8.23 16.46
CA LEU A 83 0.70 -9.66 16.25
C LEU A 83 -0.80 -9.94 16.16
N ILE A 84 -1.23 -10.58 15.08
CA ILE A 84 -2.64 -10.82 14.77
C ILE A 84 -2.91 -12.28 14.43
N GLY A 85 -4.10 -12.76 14.80
CA GLY A 85 -4.68 -14.00 14.35
C GLY A 85 -6.02 -13.74 13.68
N TYR A 86 -6.35 -14.48 12.63
CA TYR A 86 -7.63 -14.35 11.95
C TYR A 86 -8.07 -15.63 11.23
N SER A 87 -9.39 -15.77 11.10
CA SER A 87 -10.03 -16.68 10.15
C SER A 87 -10.32 -15.95 8.84
N GLY A 88 -9.77 -16.45 7.71
CA GLY A 88 -9.97 -15.84 6.40
C GLY A 88 -11.35 -16.08 5.77
N THR A 89 -12.22 -16.85 6.42
CA THR A 89 -13.58 -17.14 5.90
C THR A 89 -14.35 -15.85 5.69
N GLY A 90 -14.83 -15.61 4.47
CA GLY A 90 -15.57 -14.39 4.12
C GLY A 90 -14.69 -13.18 3.77
N TYR A 91 -13.37 -13.29 3.87
CA TYR A 91 -12.42 -12.23 3.49
C TYR A 91 -11.72 -12.53 2.17
N LYS A 92 -11.48 -11.47 1.39
CA LYS A 92 -10.74 -11.50 0.12
C LYS A 92 -9.24 -11.31 0.32
N GLY A 93 -8.70 -11.98 1.34
CA GLY A 93 -7.29 -11.97 1.70
C GLY A 93 -6.89 -10.86 2.68
N MET A 94 -5.58 -10.72 2.86
CA MET A 94 -4.98 -9.74 3.79
C MET A 94 -5.13 -8.30 3.30
N GLN A 95 -4.83 -8.06 2.03
CA GLN A 95 -4.54 -6.72 1.52
C GLN A 95 -5.78 -5.84 1.41
N ILE A 96 -5.68 -4.58 1.85
CA ILE A 96 -6.76 -3.61 1.63
C ILE A 96 -7.12 -3.51 0.15
N ASN A 97 -8.41 -3.72 -0.11
CA ASN A 97 -9.08 -3.41 -1.36
C ASN A 97 -10.19 -2.40 -1.06
N THR A 98 -10.53 -1.54 -2.01
CA THR A 98 -11.57 -0.53 -1.81
C THR A 98 -12.97 -1.14 -1.84
N THR A 99 -13.19 -2.17 -2.64
CA THR A 99 -14.54 -2.73 -2.90
C THR A 99 -14.85 -3.99 -2.08
N GLU A 100 -13.82 -4.68 -1.62
CA GLU A 100 -13.97 -6.00 -0.99
C GLU A 100 -13.53 -5.97 0.47
N LYS A 101 -14.19 -6.79 1.30
CA LYS A 101 -13.81 -6.98 2.70
C LYS A 101 -12.50 -7.75 2.81
N THR A 102 -11.52 -7.18 3.47
CA THR A 102 -10.20 -7.78 3.69
C THR A 102 -9.76 -7.57 5.13
N ILE A 103 -8.83 -8.41 5.60
CA ILE A 103 -8.41 -8.43 7.01
C ILE A 103 -7.84 -7.07 7.44
N GLU A 104 -6.98 -6.46 6.62
CA GLU A 104 -6.43 -5.14 6.92
C GLU A 104 -7.48 -4.03 6.94
N GLY A 105 -8.56 -4.14 6.14
CA GLY A 105 -9.63 -3.14 6.12
C GLY A 105 -10.38 -3.07 7.44
N ASP A 106 -10.70 -4.23 8.01
CA ASP A 106 -11.36 -4.32 9.31
C ASP A 106 -10.41 -3.93 10.45
N LEU A 107 -9.14 -4.36 10.40
CA LEU A 107 -8.12 -3.93 11.36
C LEU A 107 -7.94 -2.41 11.35
N PHE A 108 -7.83 -1.81 10.17
CA PHE A 108 -7.68 -0.37 10.02
C PHE A 108 -8.88 0.39 10.58
N THR A 109 -10.10 -0.08 10.27
CA THR A 109 -11.33 0.50 10.81
C THR A 109 -11.40 0.37 12.34
N ALA A 110 -10.96 -0.76 12.91
CA ALA A 110 -10.89 -0.96 14.35
C ALA A 110 -9.85 -0.04 15.01
N PHE A 111 -8.68 0.15 14.40
CA PHE A 111 -7.65 1.07 14.90
C PHE A 111 -8.14 2.52 14.91
N VAL A 112 -8.92 2.94 13.91
CA VAL A 112 -9.54 4.28 13.86
C VAL A 112 -10.57 4.42 14.98
N LYS A 113 -11.48 3.44 15.14
CA LYS A 113 -12.52 3.46 16.18
C LYS A 113 -11.96 3.42 17.60
N ALA A 114 -10.87 2.67 17.81
CA ALA A 114 -10.17 2.59 19.09
C ALA A 114 -9.35 3.86 19.42
N GLY A 115 -9.26 4.84 18.50
CA GLY A 115 -8.42 6.03 18.68
C GLY A 115 -6.92 5.78 18.53
N ALA A 116 -6.53 4.60 18.02
CA ALA A 116 -5.13 4.27 17.75
C ALA A 116 -4.61 4.97 16.48
N ILE A 117 -5.52 5.31 15.56
CA ILE A 117 -5.26 6.13 14.36
C ILE A 117 -6.10 7.40 14.46
N SER A 118 -5.44 8.56 14.38
CA SER A 118 -6.11 9.86 14.32
C SER A 118 -7.09 9.94 13.15
N LYS A 119 -8.23 10.61 13.32
CA LYS A 119 -9.22 10.88 12.27
C LYS A 119 -8.61 11.50 11.01
N ALA A 120 -7.57 12.34 11.16
CA ALA A 120 -6.80 12.92 10.06
C ALA A 120 -6.15 11.90 9.09
N ASN A 121 -5.86 10.70 9.60
CA ASN A 121 -5.21 9.61 8.87
C ASN A 121 -6.16 8.45 8.56
N ALA A 122 -7.42 8.53 9.02
CA ALA A 122 -8.40 7.46 8.88
C ALA A 122 -8.89 7.29 7.44
N ASP A 123 -8.56 8.21 6.55
CA ASP A 123 -9.02 8.19 5.17
C ASP A 123 -8.15 7.28 4.29
N ASP A 124 -6.86 7.15 4.56
CA ASP A 124 -5.94 6.35 3.75
C ASP A 124 -4.97 5.52 4.62
N PRO A 125 -5.05 4.18 4.55
CA PRO A 125 -4.11 3.28 5.23
C PRO A 125 -2.64 3.54 4.93
N LYS A 126 -2.31 4.09 3.75
CA LYS A 126 -0.92 4.45 3.40
C LYS A 126 -0.36 5.54 4.32
N LYS A 127 -1.20 6.43 4.86
CA LYS A 127 -0.77 7.50 5.79
C LYS A 127 -0.32 6.99 7.16
N SER A 128 -0.72 5.77 7.52
CA SER A 128 -0.32 5.12 8.77
C SER A 128 0.90 4.22 8.62
N ALA A 129 1.56 4.24 7.45
CA ALA A 129 2.72 3.42 7.12
C ALA A 129 2.48 1.92 7.38
N LEU A 130 1.28 1.43 7.03
CA LEU A 130 0.91 0.03 7.22
C LEU A 130 1.71 -0.89 6.29
N VAL A 131 2.49 -1.77 6.89
CA VAL A 131 3.29 -2.81 6.23
C VAL A 131 2.90 -4.17 6.79
N ARG A 132 2.84 -5.16 5.92
CA ARG A 132 2.46 -6.54 6.23
C ARG A 132 3.68 -7.45 6.12
N CYS A 133 3.80 -8.43 7.01
CA CYS A 133 4.83 -9.45 6.92
C CYS A 133 4.48 -10.46 5.81
N ALA A 134 3.33 -11.12 5.93
CA ALA A 134 2.83 -12.05 4.92
C ALA A 134 1.59 -11.50 4.23
N ARG A 135 1.56 -11.67 2.90
CA ARG A 135 0.32 -11.57 2.11
C ARG A 135 -0.36 -12.93 2.17
N THR A 136 -1.68 -12.93 2.31
CA THR A 136 -2.50 -14.14 2.27
C THR A 136 -3.59 -14.01 1.24
N ASP A 137 -3.89 -15.12 0.58
CA ASP A 137 -4.94 -15.22 -0.42
C ASP A 137 -6.33 -15.26 0.21
N LYS A 138 -7.36 -15.21 -0.63
CA LYS A 138 -8.76 -15.32 -0.21
C LYS A 138 -8.99 -16.61 0.59
N GLY A 139 -9.68 -16.48 1.72
CA GLY A 139 -10.07 -17.63 2.54
C GLY A 139 -8.96 -18.21 3.42
N VAL A 140 -7.72 -17.72 3.32
CA VAL A 140 -6.58 -18.23 4.10
C VAL A 140 -6.67 -17.78 5.55
N HIS A 141 -6.41 -18.69 6.49
CA HIS A 141 -6.37 -18.40 7.93
C HIS A 141 -4.93 -18.16 8.39
N ALA A 142 -4.76 -17.40 9.46
CA ALA A 142 -3.45 -17.21 10.10
C ALA A 142 -3.59 -17.19 11.62
N ALA A 143 -2.79 -17.98 12.32
CA ALA A 143 -2.74 -17.95 13.78
C ALA A 143 -1.86 -16.80 14.30
N GLY A 144 -0.78 -16.46 13.59
CA GLY A 144 0.19 -15.45 13.99
C GLY A 144 0.81 -14.73 12.80
N ASN A 145 0.03 -13.88 12.12
CA ASN A 145 0.58 -12.92 11.17
C ASN A 145 1.02 -11.65 11.90
N MET A 146 1.90 -10.87 11.27
CA MET A 146 2.41 -9.63 11.85
C MET A 146 2.29 -8.47 10.87
N ILE A 147 1.92 -7.31 11.39
CA ILE A 147 1.92 -6.04 10.67
C ILE A 147 2.73 -5.00 11.44
N SER A 148 3.22 -3.99 10.74
CA SER A 148 3.82 -2.81 11.35
C SER A 148 3.16 -1.55 10.83
N LEU A 149 2.96 -0.58 11.71
CA LEU A 149 2.30 0.69 11.40
C LEU A 149 2.60 1.71 12.49
N LYS A 150 2.19 2.96 12.28
CA LYS A 150 2.29 4.03 13.28
C LYS A 150 0.96 4.20 14.01
N LEU A 151 0.96 3.90 15.31
CA LEU A 151 -0.22 4.00 16.17
C LEU A 151 0.03 4.94 17.36
N ILE A 152 -1.07 5.46 17.92
CA ILE A 152 -1.11 6.08 19.24
C ILE A 152 -1.29 4.94 20.25
N VAL A 153 -0.27 4.70 21.07
CA VAL A 153 -0.20 3.57 22.02
C VAL A 153 0.14 4.04 23.43
N GLU A 154 -0.40 5.19 23.82
CA GLU A 154 -0.28 5.72 25.19
C GLU A 154 -1.22 5.02 26.16
N ASP A 155 -2.31 4.46 25.63
CA ASP A 155 -3.31 3.74 26.39
C ASP A 155 -2.86 2.29 26.66
N PRO A 156 -2.75 1.85 27.93
CA PRO A 156 -2.37 0.48 28.26
C PRO A 156 -3.40 -0.56 27.78
N ASP A 157 -4.68 -0.19 27.68
CA ASP A 157 -5.77 -1.07 27.29
C ASP A 157 -6.06 -1.04 25.78
N ILE A 158 -5.16 -0.45 24.98
CA ILE A 158 -5.37 -0.25 23.54
C ILE A 158 -5.68 -1.55 22.81
N VAL A 159 -5.05 -2.67 23.19
CA VAL A 159 -5.29 -3.99 22.58
C VAL A 159 -6.74 -4.44 22.82
N GLN A 160 -7.27 -4.23 24.02
CA GLN A 160 -8.65 -4.60 24.37
C GLN A 160 -9.65 -3.73 23.61
N LYS A 161 -9.39 -2.42 23.53
CA LYS A 161 -10.22 -1.47 22.75
C LYS A 161 -10.23 -1.78 21.26
N ILE A 162 -9.10 -2.21 20.70
CA ILE A 162 -9.06 -2.64 19.30
C ILE A 162 -9.88 -3.92 19.13
N ASN A 163 -9.69 -4.91 20.01
CA ASN A 163 -10.41 -6.18 19.95
C ASN A 163 -11.93 -6.03 20.16
N SER A 164 -12.41 -5.02 20.90
CA SER A 164 -13.85 -4.75 21.06
C SER A 164 -14.53 -4.23 19.80
N HIS A 165 -13.75 -3.63 18.89
CA HIS A 165 -14.23 -3.17 17.58
C HIS A 165 -14.02 -4.20 16.45
N LEU A 166 -13.41 -5.35 16.76
CA LEU A 166 -13.16 -6.42 15.80
C LEU A 166 -14.17 -7.57 15.95
N SER A 167 -14.51 -8.19 14.82
CA SER A 167 -15.24 -9.46 14.81
C SER A 167 -14.48 -10.52 15.62
N PRO A 168 -15.16 -11.46 16.31
CA PRO A 168 -14.52 -12.59 17.00
C PRO A 168 -13.57 -13.40 16.12
N GLN A 169 -13.72 -13.34 14.79
CA GLN A 169 -12.86 -14.01 13.82
C GLN A 169 -11.47 -13.39 13.68
N ILE A 170 -11.25 -12.16 14.15
CA ILE A 170 -9.98 -11.44 14.11
C ILE A 170 -9.58 -11.05 15.53
N ARG A 171 -8.34 -11.34 15.91
CA ARG A 171 -7.80 -11.00 17.22
C ARG A 171 -6.40 -10.41 17.12
N VAL A 172 -6.20 -9.34 17.86
CA VAL A 172 -4.87 -8.79 18.16
C VAL A 172 -4.38 -9.46 19.43
N TRP A 173 -3.25 -10.13 19.34
CA TRP A 173 -2.60 -10.80 20.46
C TRP A 173 -1.76 -9.83 21.29
N GLY A 174 -1.07 -8.90 20.63
CA GLY A 174 -0.19 -7.95 21.30
C GLY A 174 0.33 -6.87 20.35
N ILE A 175 0.81 -5.79 20.94
CA ILE A 175 1.41 -4.65 20.25
C ILE A 175 2.71 -4.33 20.96
N GLU A 176 3.81 -4.32 20.20
CA GLU A 176 5.13 -4.00 20.73
C GLU A 176 5.70 -2.75 20.05
N ARG A 177 6.35 -1.88 20.83
CA ARG A 177 6.97 -0.68 20.28
C ARG A 177 8.25 -1.06 19.55
N THR A 178 8.44 -0.49 18.36
CA THR A 178 9.62 -0.74 17.52
C THR A 178 10.41 0.54 17.31
N ILE A 179 11.68 0.39 16.96
CA ILE A 179 12.56 1.51 16.64
C ILE A 179 12.20 2.02 15.24
N GLY A 180 11.80 3.29 15.13
CA GLY A 180 11.63 4.00 13.84
C GLY A 180 10.58 5.10 13.84
#